data_AF-A0A7V9N534-F1
#
_entry.id   AF-A0A7V9N534-F1
#
_cell.length_a   1.000
_cell.length_b   1.000
_cell.length_c   1.000
_cell.angle_alpha   90.00
_cell.angle_beta   90.00
_cell.angle_gamma   90.00
#
_symmetry.space_group_name_H-M   'P 1'
#
loop_
_entity.id
_entity.type
_entity.pdbx_description
1 polymer ?
#
loop_
_entity_poly.entity_id
_entity_poly.type
_entity_poly.pdbx_seq_one_letter_code
_entity_poly.pdbx_strand_id
1 'polypeptide(L)'
;MSRRRSRVTMVMIQGYQEKQVREAIARSQSANPAEREHAIENQHSSDNVTAEELAQARSYAMEMEWSPEDAIFVVSFPDVPGVRTHGTTREDAAAMGDDAIITWLTAMIDAGRPVPPPSPYSDGVTVDPPPGYDANRIREIRRSSNVSQRIFADLLNVSLATVRSWEQGARTPDGAATRLLSIAERRPEIILEAAASRGKQPERLARTD
;
A
#
# COMPACT_ATOMS: atom_id res chain seq x y z
N MET A 1 -22.43 -6.18 -18.49
CA MET A 1 -21.76 -6.23 -17.18
C MET A 1 -21.28 -7.65 -16.95
N SER A 2 -19.99 -7.94 -17.17
CA SER A 2 -19.42 -9.26 -16.89
C SER A 2 -18.08 -9.06 -16.20
N ARG A 3 -18.06 -9.30 -14.88
CA ARG A 3 -16.85 -9.31 -14.07
C ARG A 3 -16.16 -10.65 -14.28
N ARG A 4 -15.20 -10.71 -15.21
CA ARG A 4 -14.18 -11.78 -15.23
C ARG A 4 -13.30 -11.59 -13.98
N ARG A 5 -13.64 -12.28 -12.89
CA ARG A 5 -12.74 -12.40 -11.72
C ARG A 5 -11.61 -13.36 -12.09
N SER A 6 -10.39 -12.85 -12.08
CA SER A 6 -9.15 -13.59 -12.34
C SER A 6 -9.04 -14.82 -11.44
N ARG A 7 -9.05 -16.00 -12.07
CA ARG A 7 -8.94 -17.33 -11.47
C ARG A 7 -7.48 -17.79 -11.30
N VAL A 8 -6.53 -16.86 -11.31
CA VAL A 8 -5.11 -17.17 -11.60
C VAL A 8 -4.24 -17.32 -10.34
N THR A 9 -4.60 -16.72 -9.20
CA THR A 9 -3.68 -16.70 -8.04
C THR A 9 -3.89 -17.88 -7.07
N MET A 10 -5.11 -18.43 -6.97
CA MET A 10 -5.43 -19.51 -6.03
C MET A 10 -4.76 -20.86 -6.36
N VAL A 11 -4.24 -21.03 -7.57
CA VAL A 11 -3.55 -22.25 -8.01
C VAL A 11 -2.06 -22.25 -7.63
N MET A 12 -1.46 -21.08 -7.38
CA MET A 12 0.00 -20.97 -7.25
C MET A 12 0.53 -21.42 -5.88
N ILE A 13 -0.25 -21.27 -4.80
CA ILE A 13 0.17 -21.69 -3.45
C ILE A 13 0.00 -23.21 -3.29
N GLN A 14 -1.11 -23.78 -3.78
CA GLN A 14 -1.34 -25.22 -3.72
C GLN A 14 -0.45 -26.01 -4.69
N GLY A 15 -0.19 -25.47 -5.89
CA GLY A 15 0.74 -26.08 -6.85
C GLY A 15 2.19 -26.07 -6.37
N TYR A 16 2.60 -25.08 -5.57
CA TYR A 16 3.93 -25.04 -4.96
C TYR A 16 4.08 -26.14 -3.89
N GLN A 17 3.09 -26.30 -3.01
CA GLN A 17 3.07 -27.37 -2.01
C GLN A 17 3.06 -28.77 -2.67
N GLU A 18 2.27 -28.97 -3.73
CA GLU A 18 2.24 -30.25 -4.46
C GLU A 18 3.54 -30.55 -5.22
N LYS A 19 4.22 -29.53 -5.77
CA LYS A 19 5.52 -29.69 -6.44
C LYS A 19 6.60 -30.07 -5.42
N GLN A 20 6.65 -29.38 -4.27
CA GLN A 20 7.59 -29.67 -3.19
C GLN A 20 7.38 -31.09 -2.63
N VAL A 21 6.13 -31.52 -2.44
CA VAL A 21 5.79 -32.88 -1.99
C VAL A 21 6.16 -33.95 -3.03
N ARG A 22 5.89 -33.72 -4.32
CA ARG A 22 6.29 -34.66 -5.39
C ARG A 22 7.81 -34.77 -5.53
N GLU A 23 8.54 -33.68 -5.43
CA GLU A 23 10.00 -33.66 -5.47
C GLU A 23 10.63 -34.24 -4.20
N ALA A 24 9.98 -34.13 -3.04
CA ALA A 24 10.39 -34.77 -1.78
C ALA A 24 10.17 -36.30 -1.81
N ILE A 25 9.05 -36.76 -2.40
CA ILE A 25 8.78 -38.19 -2.63
C ILE A 25 9.76 -38.78 -3.66
N ALA A 26 10.09 -38.04 -4.72
CA ALA A 26 11.08 -38.48 -5.72
C ALA A 26 12.50 -38.59 -5.13
N ARG A 27 12.90 -37.65 -4.24
CA ARG A 27 14.20 -37.66 -3.56
C ARG A 27 14.33 -38.71 -2.45
N SER A 28 13.23 -39.09 -1.79
CA SER A 28 13.26 -40.17 -0.78
C SER A 28 13.46 -41.56 -1.39
N GLN A 29 13.18 -41.70 -2.69
CA GLN A 29 13.32 -42.95 -3.45
C GLN A 29 14.67 -43.11 -4.17
N SER A 30 15.49 -42.06 -4.31
CA SER A 30 16.85 -42.17 -4.87
C SER A 30 17.86 -42.61 -3.80
N ALA A 31 18.47 -43.77 -4.00
CA ALA A 31 19.36 -44.43 -3.06
C ALA A 31 20.81 -43.92 -3.12
N ASN A 32 21.14 -42.88 -2.33
CA ASN A 32 22.54 -42.56 -1.98
C ASN A 32 22.63 -41.98 -0.55
N PRO A 33 23.36 -42.63 0.38
CA PRO A 33 23.48 -42.17 1.78
C PRO A 33 24.13 -40.79 1.96
N ALA A 34 25.08 -40.41 1.10
CA ALA A 34 25.76 -39.11 1.18
C ALA A 34 24.84 -37.94 0.76
N GLU A 35 23.88 -38.19 -0.13
CA GLU A 35 22.86 -37.22 -0.53
C GLU A 35 21.81 -37.01 0.57
N ARG A 36 21.58 -38.01 1.43
CA ARG A 36 20.69 -37.87 2.60
C ARG A 36 21.27 -36.93 3.64
N GLU A 37 22.57 -37.03 3.91
CA GLU A 37 23.25 -36.18 4.90
C GLU A 37 23.30 -34.71 4.45
N HIS A 38 23.61 -34.47 3.17
CA HIS A 38 23.59 -33.12 2.60
C HIS A 38 22.17 -32.56 2.38
N ALA A 39 21.17 -33.43 2.18
CA ALA A 39 19.76 -33.02 2.16
C ALA A 39 19.24 -32.64 3.56
N ILE A 40 19.71 -33.28 4.63
CA ILE A 40 19.37 -32.92 6.01
C ILE A 40 19.96 -31.54 6.39
N GLU A 41 21.17 -31.25 5.90
CA GLU A 41 21.86 -29.97 6.15
C GLU A 41 21.20 -28.80 5.39
N ASN A 42 20.69 -29.04 4.18
CA ASN A 42 19.89 -28.07 3.42
C ASN A 42 18.36 -28.11 3.72
N GLN A 43 17.91 -28.98 4.64
CA GLN A 43 16.49 -29.12 5.02
C GLN A 43 16.03 -28.11 6.09
N HIS A 44 16.91 -27.23 6.59
CA HIS A 44 16.56 -26.30 7.67
C HIS A 44 16.40 -24.83 7.22
N SER A 45 16.25 -24.56 5.92
CA SER A 45 16.01 -23.18 5.45
C SER A 45 14.53 -22.76 5.51
N SER A 46 13.58 -23.66 5.83
CA SER A 46 12.16 -23.34 6.02
C SER A 46 11.77 -23.03 7.47
N ASP A 47 12.63 -23.37 8.44
CA ASP A 47 12.30 -23.29 9.87
C ASP A 47 12.90 -22.05 10.57
N ASN A 48 13.66 -21.22 9.84
CA ASN A 48 14.31 -20.04 10.38
C ASN A 48 13.70 -18.76 9.80
N VAL A 49 12.40 -18.54 9.99
CA VAL A 49 11.84 -17.18 9.82
C VAL A 49 12.48 -16.31 10.89
N THR A 50 13.31 -15.35 10.47
CA THR A 50 13.98 -14.44 11.39
C THR A 50 12.96 -13.55 12.11
N ALA A 51 13.33 -13.05 13.30
CA ALA A 51 12.47 -12.12 14.04
C ALA A 51 12.17 -10.84 13.24
N GLU A 52 13.06 -10.46 12.33
CA GLU A 52 12.90 -9.31 11.42
C GLU A 52 11.86 -9.60 10.32
N GLU A 53 11.91 -10.78 9.71
CA GLU A 53 10.90 -11.21 8.72
C GLU A 53 9.50 -11.34 9.35
N LEU A 54 9.42 -11.84 10.60
CA LEU A 54 8.18 -11.85 11.38
C LEU A 54 7.66 -10.45 11.70
N ALA A 55 8.54 -9.53 12.09
CA ALA A 55 8.17 -8.14 12.36
C ALA A 55 7.69 -7.43 11.09
N GLN A 56 8.33 -7.69 9.94
CA GLN A 56 7.92 -7.17 8.65
C GLN A 56 6.58 -7.76 8.20
N ALA A 57 6.38 -9.07 8.32
CA ALA A 57 5.11 -9.73 8.02
C ALA A 57 3.96 -9.13 8.86
N ARG A 58 4.18 -8.93 10.15
CA ARG A 58 3.20 -8.35 11.08
C ARG A 58 2.92 -6.86 10.88
N SER A 59 3.70 -6.19 10.04
CA SER A 59 3.42 -4.80 9.65
C SER A 59 2.29 -4.70 8.60
N TYR A 60 1.96 -5.80 7.91
CA TYR A 60 0.85 -5.83 6.96
C TYR A 60 -0.49 -6.01 7.69
N ALA A 61 -1.48 -5.23 7.29
CA ALA A 61 -2.83 -5.33 7.86
C ALA A 61 -3.45 -6.69 7.54
N MET A 62 -3.82 -7.43 8.57
CA MET A 62 -4.57 -8.67 8.47
C MET A 62 -6.06 -8.40 8.68
N GLU A 63 -6.87 -8.63 7.65
CA GLU A 63 -8.32 -8.53 7.74
C GLU A 63 -8.92 -9.92 7.96
N MET A 64 -9.84 -10.03 8.92
CA MET A 64 -10.52 -11.28 9.27
C MET A 64 -12.04 -11.12 9.16
N GLU A 65 -12.66 -11.98 8.35
CA GLU A 65 -14.10 -12.02 8.14
C GLU A 65 -14.65 -13.41 8.50
N TRP A 66 -15.75 -13.47 9.25
CA TRP A 66 -16.44 -14.73 9.51
C TRP A 66 -17.32 -15.12 8.31
N SER A 67 -17.11 -16.33 7.76
CA SER A 67 -17.99 -16.95 6.77
C SER A 67 -19.03 -17.81 7.49
N PRO A 68 -20.31 -17.39 7.57
CA PRO A 68 -21.36 -18.22 8.16
C PRO A 68 -21.73 -19.43 7.29
N GLU A 69 -21.45 -19.38 5.99
CA GLU A 69 -21.71 -20.49 5.06
C GLU A 69 -20.74 -21.65 5.28
N ASP A 70 -19.46 -21.32 5.49
CA ASP A 70 -18.38 -22.31 5.61
C ASP A 70 -17.98 -22.58 7.07
N ALA A 71 -18.51 -21.81 8.02
CA ALA A 71 -18.14 -21.83 9.44
C ALA A 71 -16.62 -21.66 9.70
N ILE A 72 -15.99 -20.74 8.97
CA ILE A 72 -14.57 -20.42 9.08
C ILE A 72 -14.35 -18.91 9.18
N PHE A 73 -13.21 -18.50 9.74
CA PHE A 73 -12.66 -17.17 9.56
C PHE A 73 -11.82 -17.15 8.29
N VAL A 74 -12.15 -16.27 7.36
CA VAL A 74 -11.37 -16.00 6.16
C VAL A 74 -10.45 -14.83 6.44
N VAL A 75 -9.17 -14.99 6.12
CA VAL A 75 -8.12 -14.00 6.30
C VAL A 75 -7.69 -13.47 4.95
N SER A 76 -7.51 -12.16 4.84
CA SER A 76 -6.97 -11.48 3.65
C SER A 76 -6.08 -10.31 4.03
N PHE A 77 -5.25 -9.89 3.07
CA PHE A 77 -4.31 -8.79 3.23
C PHE A 77 -4.59 -7.72 2.15
N PRO A 78 -5.05 -6.51 2.51
CA PRO A 78 -5.41 -5.47 1.54
C PRO A 78 -4.25 -5.07 0.62
N ASP A 79 -3.05 -5.00 1.18
CA ASP A 79 -1.83 -4.61 0.48
C ASP A 79 -1.24 -5.73 -0.37
N VAL A 80 -1.74 -6.96 -0.18
CA VAL A 80 -1.29 -8.16 -0.92
C VAL A 80 -2.48 -8.86 -1.58
N PRO A 81 -3.07 -8.25 -2.64
CA PRO A 81 -4.27 -8.78 -3.27
C PRO A 81 -4.05 -10.18 -3.82
N GLY A 82 -4.83 -11.13 -3.31
CA GLY A 82 -4.82 -12.53 -3.76
C GLY A 82 -4.23 -13.52 -2.77
N VAL A 83 -3.57 -13.05 -1.70
CA VAL A 83 -3.23 -13.89 -0.55
C VAL A 83 -4.47 -14.00 0.33
N ARG A 84 -4.97 -15.22 0.49
CA ARG A 84 -6.10 -15.54 1.36
C ARG A 84 -5.85 -16.88 2.01
N THR A 85 -6.26 -16.98 3.27
CA THR A 85 -6.20 -18.22 4.03
C THR A 85 -7.42 -18.27 4.95
N HIS A 86 -7.56 -19.34 5.72
CA HIS A 86 -8.70 -19.52 6.62
C HIS A 86 -8.32 -20.36 7.82
N GLY A 87 -9.13 -20.23 8.87
CA GLY A 87 -9.05 -21.08 10.06
C GLY A 87 -10.42 -21.23 10.70
N THR A 88 -10.57 -22.28 11.49
CA THR A 88 -11.85 -22.61 12.16
C THR A 88 -12.09 -21.76 13.41
N THR A 89 -11.02 -21.19 13.97
CA THR A 89 -11.06 -20.25 15.09
C THR A 89 -10.31 -18.97 14.70
N ARG A 90 -10.49 -17.88 15.47
CA ARG A 90 -9.75 -16.64 15.21
C ARG A 90 -8.24 -16.81 15.39
N GLU A 91 -7.83 -17.58 16.39
CA GLU A 91 -6.41 -17.84 16.67
C GLU A 91 -5.77 -18.68 15.55
N ASP A 92 -6.44 -19.77 15.15
CA ASP A 92 -6.05 -20.61 14.03
C ASP A 92 -5.94 -19.82 12.72
N ALA A 93 -6.95 -19.01 12.42
CA ALA A 93 -6.94 -18.16 11.23
C ALA A 93 -5.84 -17.09 11.27
N ALA A 94 -5.53 -16.53 12.43
CA ALA A 94 -4.43 -15.58 12.57
C ALA A 94 -3.06 -16.25 12.34
N ALA A 95 -2.83 -17.44 12.89
CA ALA A 95 -1.61 -18.21 12.65
C ALA A 95 -1.45 -18.57 11.16
N MET A 96 -2.54 -19.04 10.54
CA MET A 96 -2.58 -19.28 9.09
C MET A 96 -2.31 -17.99 8.30
N GLY A 97 -2.77 -16.85 8.79
CA GLY A 97 -2.48 -15.53 8.24
C GLY A 97 -0.99 -15.21 8.26
N ASP A 98 -0.33 -15.33 9.42
CA ASP A 98 1.11 -15.11 9.58
C ASP A 98 1.89 -15.97 8.56
N ASP A 99 1.61 -17.26 8.47
CA ASP A 99 2.27 -18.17 7.52
C ASP A 99 2.04 -17.76 6.06
N ALA A 100 0.82 -17.34 5.72
CA ALA A 100 0.46 -16.96 4.36
C ALA A 100 1.20 -15.70 3.90
N ILE A 101 1.30 -14.68 4.75
CA ILE A 101 2.01 -13.44 4.41
C ILE A 101 3.52 -13.64 4.38
N ILE A 102 4.10 -14.40 5.32
CA ILE A 102 5.53 -14.73 5.33
C ILE A 102 5.90 -15.47 4.04
N THR A 103 5.17 -16.53 3.73
CA THR A 103 5.39 -17.33 2.51
C THR A 103 5.35 -16.46 1.26
N TRP A 104 4.39 -15.54 1.18
CA TRP A 104 4.26 -14.66 0.03
C TRP A 104 5.42 -13.66 -0.07
N LEU A 105 5.81 -13.03 1.04
CA LEU A 105 6.91 -12.07 1.09
C LEU A 105 8.24 -12.73 0.69
N THR A 106 8.55 -13.89 1.27
CA THR A 106 9.75 -14.66 0.93
C THR A 106 9.79 -14.98 -0.56
N ALA A 107 8.68 -15.50 -1.13
CA ALA A 107 8.62 -15.84 -2.55
C ALA A 107 8.83 -14.61 -3.47
N MET A 108 8.35 -13.43 -3.08
CA MET A 108 8.53 -12.20 -3.86
C MET A 108 9.97 -11.69 -3.79
N ILE A 109 10.58 -11.73 -2.61
CA ILE A 109 11.98 -11.34 -2.39
C ILE A 109 12.91 -12.27 -3.18
N ASP A 110 12.73 -13.59 -3.07
CA ASP A 110 13.53 -14.59 -3.79
C ASP A 110 13.42 -14.46 -5.30
N ALA A 111 12.23 -14.12 -5.79
CA ALA A 111 11.98 -13.88 -7.21
C ALA A 111 12.49 -12.51 -7.70
N GLY A 112 13.08 -11.69 -6.83
CA GLY A 112 13.52 -10.32 -7.13
C GLY A 112 12.37 -9.42 -7.56
N ARG A 113 11.15 -9.70 -7.10
CA ARG A 113 9.93 -8.96 -7.45
C ARG A 113 9.70 -7.86 -6.42
N PRO A 114 9.21 -6.67 -6.84
CA PRO A 114 8.91 -5.60 -5.91
C PRO A 114 7.76 -6.04 -4.98
N VAL A 115 8.00 -5.88 -3.68
CA VAL A 115 7.02 -6.09 -2.61
C VAL A 115 6.28 -4.76 -2.35
N PRO A 116 4.94 -4.73 -2.33
CA PRO A 116 4.18 -3.55 -1.99
C PRO A 116 4.43 -3.21 -0.51
N PRO A 117 4.68 -1.94 -0.14
CA PRO A 117 4.81 -1.60 1.27
C PRO A 117 3.48 -1.82 2.00
N PRO A 118 3.50 -2.14 3.31
CA PRO A 118 2.28 -2.18 4.12
C PRO A 118 1.61 -0.80 4.12
N SER A 119 0.28 -0.77 4.04
CA SER A 119 -0.47 0.48 4.13
C SER A 119 -0.26 1.07 5.51
N PRO A 120 0.18 2.34 5.61
CA PRO A 120 0.35 3.02 6.89
C PRO A 120 -0.99 3.41 7.52
N TYR A 121 -2.12 2.99 6.96
CA TYR A 121 -3.46 3.34 7.42
C TYR A 121 -4.26 2.08 7.76
N SER A 122 -3.77 1.30 8.72
CA SER A 122 -4.55 0.31 9.45
C SER A 122 -5.16 0.92 10.72
N ASP A 123 -6.23 0.31 11.22
CA ASP A 123 -6.80 0.68 12.51
C ASP A 123 -5.70 0.61 13.59
N GLY A 124 -5.43 1.74 14.26
CA GLY A 124 -4.40 1.86 15.29
C GLY A 124 -3.13 2.62 14.90
N VAL A 125 -2.97 3.04 13.63
CA VAL A 125 -1.84 3.90 13.25
C VAL A 125 -2.08 5.35 13.66
N THR A 126 -1.11 5.95 14.36
CA THR A 126 -1.12 7.37 14.70
C THR A 126 -0.66 8.22 13.51
N VAL A 127 -1.54 9.11 13.03
CA VAL A 127 -1.20 10.06 11.96
C VAL A 127 -0.63 11.35 12.56
N ASP A 128 0.60 11.69 12.20
CA ASP A 128 1.20 12.95 12.65
C ASP A 128 0.38 14.17 12.22
N PRO A 129 0.13 15.13 13.13
CA PRO A 129 -0.55 16.36 12.79
C PRO A 129 0.29 17.16 11.78
N PRO A 130 -0.35 17.87 10.83
CA PRO A 130 0.38 18.75 9.93
C PRO A 130 1.02 19.89 10.75
N PRO A 131 2.16 20.45 10.30
CA PRO A 131 2.82 21.53 11.02
C PRO A 131 1.97 22.81 11.01
N GLY A 132 2.25 23.73 11.93
CA GLY A 132 1.67 25.07 11.91
C GLY A 132 2.23 25.93 10.77
N TYR A 133 1.39 26.84 10.25
CA TYR A 133 1.74 27.74 9.15
C TYR A 133 1.48 29.20 9.52
N ASP A 134 2.53 30.02 9.52
CA ASP A 134 2.44 31.46 9.67
C ASP A 134 2.32 32.18 8.31
N ALA A 135 2.11 33.49 8.35
CA ALA A 135 1.93 34.30 7.14
C ALA A 135 3.14 34.27 6.20
N ASN A 136 4.37 34.16 6.71
CA ASN A 136 5.58 34.15 5.89
C ASN A 136 5.71 32.82 5.14
N ARG A 137 5.55 31.71 5.85
CA ARG A 137 5.63 30.35 5.28
C ARG A 137 4.58 30.14 4.21
N ILE A 138 3.35 30.65 4.40
CA ILE A 138 2.29 30.56 3.38
C ILE A 138 2.67 31.36 2.13
N ARG A 139 3.23 32.57 2.28
CA ARG A 139 3.73 33.35 1.13
C ARG A 139 4.86 32.64 0.40
N GLU A 140 5.75 31.97 1.13
CA GLU A 140 6.86 31.21 0.55
C GLU A 140 6.37 30.02 -0.26
N ILE A 141 5.44 29.22 0.28
CA ILE A 141 4.82 28.08 -0.44
C ILE A 141 4.16 28.54 -1.74
N ARG A 142 3.41 29.64 -1.70
CA ARG A 142 2.78 30.19 -2.90
C ARG A 142 3.82 30.65 -3.92
N ARG A 143 4.87 31.35 -3.46
CA ARG A 143 5.93 31.89 -4.32
C ARG A 143 6.77 30.78 -4.94
N SER A 144 7.10 29.72 -4.20
CA SER A 144 7.81 28.56 -4.73
C SER A 144 6.99 27.81 -5.79
N SER A 145 5.65 27.89 -5.70
CA SER A 145 4.72 27.38 -6.71
C SER A 145 4.55 28.32 -7.92
N ASN A 146 5.17 29.50 -7.93
CA ASN A 146 5.11 30.51 -9.01
C ASN A 146 3.68 30.91 -9.44
N VAL A 147 2.76 31.06 -8.47
CA VAL A 147 1.37 31.45 -8.74
C VAL A 147 0.94 32.72 -8.01
N SER A 148 -0.08 33.39 -8.56
CA SER A 148 -0.71 34.54 -7.90
C SER A 148 -1.55 34.11 -6.69
N GLN A 149 -1.89 35.04 -5.78
CA GLN A 149 -2.76 34.74 -4.64
C GLN A 149 -4.14 34.18 -5.05
N ARG A 150 -4.68 34.65 -6.18
CA ARG A 150 -5.96 34.17 -6.70
C ARG A 150 -5.85 32.73 -7.18
N ILE A 151 -4.87 32.44 -8.02
CA ILE A 151 -4.64 31.08 -8.50
C ILE A 151 -4.36 30.15 -7.32
N PHE A 152 -3.54 30.57 -6.35
CA PHE A 152 -3.28 29.77 -5.16
C PHE A 152 -4.53 29.48 -4.32
N ALA A 153 -5.44 30.46 -4.21
CA ALA A 153 -6.74 30.24 -3.57
C ALA A 153 -7.58 29.22 -4.33
N ASP A 154 -7.58 29.30 -5.67
CA ASP A 154 -8.27 28.34 -6.53
C ASP A 154 -7.66 26.93 -6.40
N LEU A 155 -6.33 26.79 -6.35
CA LEU A 155 -5.62 25.51 -6.15
C LEU A 155 -5.97 24.84 -4.81
N LEU A 156 -6.11 25.64 -3.75
CA LEU A 156 -6.46 25.16 -2.41
C LEU A 156 -7.97 25.05 -2.19
N ASN A 157 -8.79 25.40 -3.18
CA ASN A 157 -10.25 25.46 -3.10
C ASN A 157 -10.76 26.31 -1.90
N VAL A 158 -10.18 27.51 -1.75
CA VAL A 158 -10.59 28.49 -0.74
C VAL A 158 -10.81 29.86 -1.37
N SER A 159 -11.43 30.78 -0.63
CA SER A 159 -11.62 32.14 -1.14
C SER A 159 -10.28 32.91 -1.20
N LEU A 160 -10.16 33.83 -2.15
CA LEU A 160 -9.04 34.77 -2.19
C LEU A 160 -8.91 35.59 -0.89
N ALA A 161 -10.04 35.93 -0.25
CA ALA A 161 -10.04 36.63 1.03
C ALA A 161 -9.38 35.78 2.14
N THR A 162 -9.60 34.47 2.12
CA THR A 162 -8.97 33.51 3.04
C THR A 162 -7.45 33.51 2.89
N VAL A 163 -6.94 33.34 1.66
CA VAL A 163 -5.49 33.38 1.39
C VAL A 163 -4.88 34.72 1.80
N ARG A 164 -5.56 35.84 1.50
CA ARG A 164 -5.10 37.18 1.92
C ARG A 164 -5.05 37.31 3.44
N SER A 165 -6.08 36.85 4.15
CA SER A 165 -6.12 36.89 5.62
C SER A 165 -4.99 36.08 6.23
N TRP A 166 -4.66 34.92 5.65
CA TRP A 166 -3.54 34.09 6.07
C TRP A 166 -2.19 34.74 5.77
N GLU A 167 -1.98 35.20 4.54
CA GLU A 167 -0.76 35.91 4.14
C GLU A 167 -0.64 37.30 4.77
N GLN A 168 -1.61 37.78 5.55
CA GLN A 168 -1.48 39.02 6.34
C GLN A 168 -1.31 38.73 7.83
N GLY A 169 -1.44 37.47 8.25
CA GLY A 169 -1.38 37.08 9.65
C GLY A 169 -2.65 37.42 10.44
N ALA A 170 -3.72 37.87 9.79
CA ALA A 170 -4.99 38.16 10.44
C ALA A 170 -5.72 36.89 10.92
N ARG A 171 -5.49 35.76 10.22
CA ARG A 171 -5.97 34.43 10.61
C ARG A 171 -4.88 33.41 10.28
N THR A 172 -4.95 32.25 10.92
CA THR A 172 -4.14 31.08 10.58
C THR A 172 -5.02 30.02 9.87
N PRO A 173 -4.43 29.16 9.03
CA PRO A 173 -5.14 28.01 8.46
C PRO A 173 -5.41 26.96 9.54
N ASP A 174 -6.56 26.30 9.44
CA ASP A 174 -6.99 25.22 10.34
C ASP A 174 -7.50 24.00 9.56
N GLY A 175 -7.66 22.89 10.29
CA GLY A 175 -8.23 21.65 9.78
C GLY A 175 -7.59 21.16 8.48
N ALA A 176 -8.42 21.00 7.45
CA ALA A 176 -8.00 20.51 6.14
C ALA A 176 -7.01 21.45 5.43
N ALA A 177 -7.13 22.77 5.63
CA ALA A 177 -6.27 23.75 4.98
C ALA A 177 -4.81 23.58 5.40
N THR A 178 -4.55 23.29 6.68
CA THR A 178 -3.21 23.00 7.20
C THR A 178 -2.60 21.78 6.53
N ARG A 179 -3.39 20.72 6.30
CA ARG A 179 -2.93 19.54 5.56
C ARG A 179 -2.66 19.85 4.09
N LEU A 180 -3.53 20.61 3.41
CA LEU A 180 -3.32 21.01 2.01
C LEU A 180 -2.07 21.87 1.84
N LEU A 181 -1.81 22.82 2.75
CA LEU A 181 -0.56 23.59 2.76
C LEU A 181 0.66 22.70 2.94
N SER A 182 0.57 21.66 3.78
CA SER A 182 1.66 20.69 3.92
C SER A 182 1.92 19.85 2.68
N ILE A 183 0.89 19.61 1.87
CA ILE A 183 1.04 18.93 0.58
C ILE A 183 1.65 19.91 -0.42
N ALA A 184 1.13 21.13 -0.51
CA ALA A 184 1.64 22.19 -1.38
C ALA A 184 3.12 22.51 -1.13
N GLU A 185 3.55 22.50 0.13
CA GLU A 185 4.94 22.75 0.53
C GLU A 185 5.90 21.62 0.11
N ARG A 186 5.47 20.36 0.27
CA ARG A 186 6.32 19.19 -0.01
C ARG A 186 6.27 18.76 -1.48
N ARG A 187 5.11 18.91 -2.11
CA ARG A 187 4.73 18.35 -3.41
C ARG A 187 3.75 19.27 -4.15
N PRO A 188 4.19 20.48 -4.56
CA PRO A 188 3.33 21.46 -5.22
C PRO A 188 2.72 20.95 -6.54
N GLU A 189 3.36 20.00 -7.22
CA GLU A 189 2.86 19.40 -8.45
C GLU A 189 1.50 18.72 -8.28
N ILE A 190 1.20 18.17 -7.09
CA ILE A 190 -0.06 17.49 -6.80
C ILE A 190 -1.24 18.47 -6.83
N ILE A 191 -1.08 19.63 -6.19
CA ILE A 191 -2.16 20.63 -6.13
C ILE A 191 -2.36 21.32 -7.48
N LEU A 192 -1.28 21.47 -8.25
CA LEU A 192 -1.33 22.02 -9.61
C LEU A 192 -2.04 21.06 -10.58
N GLU A 193 -1.74 19.76 -10.49
CA GLU A 193 -2.42 18.72 -11.29
C GLU A 193 -3.90 18.62 -10.95
N ALA A 194 -4.25 18.61 -9.65
CA ALA A 194 -5.63 18.46 -9.20
C ALA A 194 -6.55 19.59 -9.73
N ALA A 195 -6.01 20.79 -9.92
CA ALA A 195 -6.73 21.94 -10.46
C ALA A 195 -6.71 22.02 -12.00
N ALA A 196 -5.82 21.27 -12.66
CA ALA A 196 -5.75 21.23 -14.11
C ALA A 196 -6.94 20.45 -14.70
N SER A 197 -8.03 21.16 -15.01
CA SER A 197 -9.09 20.59 -15.83
C SER A 197 -8.50 20.05 -17.13
N ARG A 198 -8.77 18.78 -17.50
CA ARG A 198 -8.48 18.27 -18.85
C ARG A 198 -9.27 19.13 -19.86
N GLY A 199 -8.58 20.10 -20.43
CA GLY A 199 -8.96 21.08 -21.45
C GLY A 199 -10.43 21.17 -21.91
N LYS A 200 -11.01 22.37 -21.77
CA LYS A 200 -11.70 22.95 -22.94
C LYS A 200 -10.65 23.11 -24.03
N GLN A 201 -10.80 22.40 -25.15
CA GLN A 201 -10.05 22.70 -26.37
C GLN A 201 -10.28 24.17 -26.75
N PRO A 202 -9.26 24.89 -27.25
CA PRO A 202 -9.48 26.20 -27.86
C PRO A 202 -10.24 25.97 -29.18
N GLU A 203 -11.56 26.15 -29.14
CA GLU A 203 -12.39 26.26 -30.33
C GLU A 203 -11.96 27.52 -31.11
N ARG A 204 -10.98 27.32 -31.99
CA ARG A 204 -10.95 27.83 -33.35
C ARG A 204 -11.71 29.16 -33.55
N LEU A 205 -11.13 30.25 -33.05
CA LEU A 205 -11.33 31.56 -33.68
C LEU A 205 -10.61 31.52 -35.03
N ALA A 206 -11.31 30.94 -36.01
CA ALA A 206 -10.99 31.05 -37.40
C ALA A 206 -10.89 32.55 -37.73
N ARG A 207 -9.65 32.98 -37.97
CA ARG A 207 -9.40 34.05 -38.93
C ARG A 207 -9.89 33.54 -40.28
N THR A 208 -10.90 34.19 -40.83
CA THR A 208 -11.10 34.38 -42.26
C THR A 208 -11.88 35.67 -42.43
N ASP A 209 -11.17 36.63 -43.03
CA ASP A 209 -11.55 37.87 -43.72
C ASP A 209 -12.31 38.99 -42.99
#